data_AF-A0A2Z6HK33-F1
#
_entry.id   AF-A0A2Z6HK33-F1
#
_cell.length_a   1.000
_cell.length_b   1.000
_cell.length_c   1.000
_cell.angle_alpha   90.00
_cell.angle_beta   90.00
_cell.angle_gamma   90.00
#
_symmetry.space_group_name_H-M   'P 1'
#
loop_
_entity.id
_entity.type
_entity.pdbx_description
1 polymer ?
#
loop_
_entity_poly.entity_id
_entity_poly.type
_entity_poly.pdbx_seq_one_letter_code
_entity_poly.pdbx_strand_id
1 'polypeptide(L)'
;MAGQKQGVRWLLAAAVAVALSGCVSVPDAIKGTSPTPQQDLVRVMNAPQLYVGQEARFGGKVVNVQNQQGKTRLEIATVPLDSGARPVRASRPAEGFLLTSMASSIRWISAVN
;
A
#
# COMPACT_ATOMS: atom_id res chain seq x y z
N MET A 1 6.85 -52.38 8.66
CA MET A 1 6.09 -51.21 8.15
C MET A 1 6.29 -49.97 9.04
N ALA A 2 7.51 -49.42 9.13
CA ALA A 2 7.83 -48.25 9.97
C ALA A 2 8.22 -46.99 9.17
N GLY A 3 8.82 -47.15 7.97
CA GLY A 3 9.23 -46.02 7.12
C GLY A 3 8.07 -45.23 6.49
N GLN A 4 6.93 -45.87 6.22
CA GLN A 4 5.77 -45.24 5.59
C GLN A 4 5.11 -44.19 6.50
N LYS A 5 5.05 -44.43 7.81
CA LYS A 5 4.48 -43.48 8.78
C LYS A 5 5.33 -42.22 8.95
N GLN A 6 6.64 -42.35 8.77
CA GLN A 6 7.59 -41.25 8.90
C GLN A 6 7.56 -40.35 7.65
N GLY A 7 7.50 -40.94 6.45
CA GLY A 7 7.33 -40.19 5.19
C GLY A 7 6.00 -39.42 5.10
N VAL A 8 4.89 -40.03 5.56
CA VAL A 8 3.58 -39.36 5.58
C VAL A 8 3.57 -38.18 6.58
N ARG A 9 4.24 -38.31 7.73
CA ARG A 9 4.40 -37.19 8.69
C ARG A 9 5.17 -36.02 8.08
N TRP A 10 6.22 -36.27 7.32
CA TRP A 10 7.00 -35.22 6.66
C TRP A 10 6.23 -34.54 5.52
N LEU A 11 5.47 -35.30 4.72
CA LEU A 11 4.60 -34.75 3.69
C LEU A 11 3.48 -33.88 4.28
N LEU A 12 2.86 -34.31 5.38
CA LEU A 12 1.87 -33.52 6.10
C LEU A 12 2.47 -32.24 6.69
N ALA A 13 3.68 -32.33 7.28
CA ALA A 13 4.38 -31.15 7.79
C ALA A 13 4.71 -30.14 6.69
N ALA A 14 5.16 -30.62 5.51
CA ALA A 14 5.43 -29.78 4.36
C ALA A 14 4.15 -29.12 3.81
N ALA A 15 3.05 -29.87 3.71
CA ALA A 15 1.77 -29.34 3.29
C ALA A 15 1.24 -28.25 4.25
N VAL A 16 1.40 -28.45 5.55
CA VAL A 16 1.04 -27.45 6.57
C VAL A 16 1.92 -26.20 6.48
N ALA A 17 3.22 -26.36 6.23
CA ALA A 17 4.14 -25.24 6.05
C ALA A 17 3.77 -24.36 4.83
N VAL A 18 3.37 -24.99 3.71
CA VAL A 18 2.89 -24.29 2.51
C VAL A 18 1.52 -23.65 2.73
N ALA A 19 0.63 -24.30 3.50
CA ALA A 19 -0.67 -23.72 3.83
C ALA A 19 -0.57 -22.50 4.77
N LEU A 20 0.46 -22.45 5.62
CA LEU A 20 0.72 -21.35 6.55
C LEU A 20 1.47 -20.17 5.90
N SER A 21 1.99 -20.29 4.67
CA SER A 21 2.53 -19.17 3.91
C SER A 21 1.42 -18.33 3.26
N GLY A 22 0.40 -17.98 4.03
CA GLY A 22 -0.57 -16.97 3.66
C GLY A 22 0.13 -15.61 3.62
N CYS A 23 0.62 -15.21 2.45
CA CYS A 23 1.27 -13.92 2.24
C CYS A 23 0.32 -12.78 2.63
N VAL A 24 0.83 -11.80 3.37
CA VAL A 24 0.19 -10.50 3.59
C VAL A 24 -0.01 -9.83 2.22
N SER A 25 -1.16 -10.09 1.60
CA SER A 25 -1.45 -9.63 0.25
C SER A 25 -2.09 -8.26 0.30
N VAL A 26 -1.56 -7.33 -0.48
CA VAL A 26 -2.19 -6.05 -0.74
C VAL A 26 -3.53 -6.31 -1.45
N PRO A 27 -4.66 -5.74 -0.99
CA PRO A 27 -5.96 -5.91 -1.64
C PRO A 27 -5.91 -5.48 -3.10
N ASP A 28 -6.55 -6.23 -4.00
CA ASP A 28 -6.53 -5.97 -5.45
C ASP A 28 -7.04 -4.57 -5.82
N ALA A 29 -7.88 -3.97 -4.97
CA ALA A 29 -8.34 -2.60 -5.14
C ALA A 29 -7.19 -1.57 -5.04
N ILE A 30 -6.22 -1.72 -4.14
CA ILE A 30 -5.13 -0.75 -3.93
C ILE A 30 -3.78 -1.22 -4.48
N LYS A 31 -3.77 -2.40 -5.12
CA LYS A 31 -2.57 -3.07 -5.63
C LYS A 31 -1.92 -2.34 -6.82
N GLY A 32 -2.66 -1.50 -7.52
CA GLY A 32 -2.11 -0.76 -8.65
C GLY A 32 -1.83 -1.66 -9.86
N THR A 33 -1.25 -1.08 -10.91
CA THR A 33 -0.84 -1.84 -12.11
C THR A 33 0.65 -2.16 -12.13
N SER A 34 1.46 -1.41 -11.38
CA SER A 34 2.88 -1.65 -11.19
C SER A 34 3.15 -2.61 -10.02
N PRO A 35 4.01 -3.63 -10.21
CA PRO A 35 4.42 -4.55 -9.14
C PRO A 35 5.27 -3.88 -8.05
N THR A 36 5.89 -2.72 -8.32
CA THR A 36 6.70 -1.96 -7.36
C THR A 36 6.44 -0.46 -7.47
N PRO A 37 5.27 0.03 -7.00
CA PRO A 37 4.96 1.46 -7.05
C PRO A 37 5.88 2.25 -6.11
N GLN A 38 6.17 3.50 -6.46
CA GLN A 38 6.97 4.40 -5.63
C GLN A 38 6.24 4.69 -4.30
N GLN A 39 6.94 4.54 -3.19
CA GLN A 39 6.38 4.65 -1.83
C GLN A 39 7.18 5.59 -0.92
N ASP A 40 8.37 6.00 -1.34
CA ASP A 40 9.24 6.92 -0.60
C ASP A 40 8.90 8.36 -0.97
N LEU A 41 8.13 9.03 -0.10
CA LEU A 41 7.71 10.40 -0.36
C LEU A 41 8.90 11.36 -0.34
N VAL A 42 9.82 11.19 0.59
CA VAL A 42 10.99 12.08 0.75
C VAL A 42 11.80 12.12 -0.54
N ARG A 43 11.98 10.98 -1.20
CA ARG A 43 12.65 10.90 -2.49
C ARG A 43 11.88 11.63 -3.60
N VAL A 44 10.56 11.47 -3.66
CA VAL A 44 9.73 12.18 -4.65
C VAL A 44 9.73 13.69 -4.43
N MET A 45 9.70 14.14 -3.18
CA MET A 45 9.77 15.58 -2.85
C MET A 45 11.13 16.20 -3.21
N ASN A 46 12.22 15.45 -3.06
CA ASN A 46 13.57 15.93 -3.40
C ASN A 46 13.79 16.08 -4.91
N ALA A 47 13.19 15.21 -5.74
CA ALA A 47 13.40 15.21 -7.19
C ALA A 47 12.11 14.87 -7.98
N PRO A 48 11.06 15.70 -7.91
CA PRO A 48 9.73 15.36 -8.45
C PRO A 48 9.75 15.14 -9.96
N GLN A 49 10.63 15.82 -10.69
CA GLN A 49 10.75 15.72 -12.14
C GLN A 49 11.12 14.30 -12.62
N LEU A 50 11.79 13.52 -11.78
CA LEU A 50 12.21 12.15 -12.11
C LEU A 50 11.07 11.12 -11.97
N TYR A 51 10.01 11.48 -11.24
CA TYR A 51 8.91 10.56 -10.89
C TYR A 51 7.61 10.86 -11.64
N VAL A 52 7.63 11.81 -12.57
CA VAL A 52 6.48 12.10 -13.43
C VAL A 52 6.18 10.88 -14.31
N GLY A 53 4.92 10.45 -14.34
CA GLY A 53 4.47 9.28 -15.10
C GLY A 53 4.71 7.93 -14.42
N GLN A 54 5.35 7.90 -13.25
CA GLN A 54 5.48 6.68 -12.45
C GLN A 54 4.28 6.51 -11.52
N GLU A 55 3.82 5.27 -11.35
CA GLU A 55 2.80 4.97 -10.36
C GLU A 55 3.39 5.06 -8.95
N ALA A 56 2.69 5.79 -8.07
CA ALA A 56 3.08 5.96 -6.69
C ALA A 56 1.95 5.55 -5.75
N ARG A 57 2.32 4.90 -4.65
CA ARG A 57 1.42 4.51 -3.57
C ARG A 57 1.83 5.25 -2.30
N PHE A 58 1.06 6.27 -1.98
CA PHE A 58 1.16 6.99 -0.72
C PHE A 58 -0.12 6.80 0.07
N GLY A 59 0.00 6.56 1.37
CA GLY A 59 -1.13 6.59 2.30
C GLY A 59 -0.91 7.65 3.35
N GLY A 60 -1.96 7.92 4.12
CA GLY A 60 -1.96 9.04 5.05
C GLY A 60 -3.35 9.38 5.56
N LYS A 61 -3.40 10.39 6.43
CA LYS A 61 -4.64 10.95 6.93
C LYS A 61 -5.00 12.19 6.11
N VAL A 62 -6.24 12.29 5.65
CA VAL A 62 -6.76 13.52 5.07
C VAL A 62 -6.86 14.57 6.17
N VAL A 63 -6.11 15.66 6.05
CA VAL A 63 -6.10 16.76 7.02
C VAL A 63 -6.93 17.95 6.56
N ASN A 64 -7.13 18.10 5.25
CA ASN A 64 -7.95 19.16 4.69
C ASN A 64 -8.65 18.72 3.40
N VAL A 65 -9.84 19.25 3.17
CA VAL A 65 -10.64 19.03 1.97
C VAL A 65 -11.17 20.38 1.49
N GLN A 66 -10.80 20.78 0.28
CA GLN A 66 -11.33 21.99 -0.36
C GLN A 66 -12.07 21.61 -1.64
N ASN A 67 -13.39 21.78 -1.63
CA ASN A 67 -14.19 21.64 -2.84
C ASN A 67 -14.13 22.91 -3.66
N GLN A 68 -13.57 22.80 -4.87
CA GLN A 68 -13.56 23.85 -5.88
C GLN A 68 -14.51 23.47 -7.02
N GLN A 69 -14.92 24.43 -7.84
CA GLN A 69 -15.77 24.15 -8.98
C GLN A 69 -15.08 23.16 -9.93
N GLY A 70 -15.66 21.97 -10.09
CA GLY A 70 -15.16 20.91 -10.96
C GLY A 70 -13.99 20.10 -10.40
N LYS A 71 -13.54 20.32 -9.15
CA LYS A 71 -12.45 19.53 -8.53
C LYS A 71 -12.45 19.57 -7.01
N THR A 72 -12.11 18.45 -6.38
CA THR A 72 -11.89 18.39 -4.93
C THR A 72 -10.41 18.33 -4.64
N ARG A 73 -9.89 19.31 -3.90
CA ARG A 73 -8.49 19.33 -3.46
C ARG A 73 -8.40 18.69 -2.07
N LEU A 74 -7.61 17.62 -1.97
CA LEU A 74 -7.33 16.95 -0.71
C LEU A 74 -5.89 17.26 -0.30
N GLU A 75 -5.72 17.53 0.99
CA GLU A 75 -4.43 17.62 1.64
C GLU A 75 -4.27 16.40 2.55
N ILE A 76 -3.22 15.62 2.30
CA ILE A 76 -3.00 14.34 2.97
C ILE A 76 -1.68 14.42 3.73
N ALA A 77 -1.74 14.25 5.04
CA ALA A 77 -0.56 14.03 5.88
C ALA A 77 -0.10 12.58 5.67
N THR A 78 0.99 12.41 4.93
CA THR A 78 1.46 11.08 4.50
C THR A 78 2.27 10.39 5.58
N VAL A 79 2.13 9.07 5.65
CA VAL A 79 2.88 8.21 6.56
C VAL A 79 3.42 7.00 5.80
N PRO A 80 4.55 6.43 6.24
CA PRO A 80 5.10 5.25 5.59
C PRO A 80 4.12 4.07 5.68
N LEU A 81 4.14 3.23 4.64
CA LEU A 81 3.29 2.05 4.54
C LEU A 81 4.09 0.77 4.81
N ASP A 82 3.44 -0.23 5.41
CA ASP A 82 3.99 -1.57 5.58
C ASP A 82 3.85 -2.40 4.29
N SER A 83 4.35 -3.64 4.32
CA SER A 83 4.26 -4.57 3.20
C SER A 83 2.82 -4.89 2.76
N GLY A 84 1.83 -4.66 3.63
CA GLY A 84 0.40 -4.81 3.34
C GLY A 84 -0.27 -3.52 2.87
N ALA A 85 0.49 -2.48 2.54
CA ALA A 85 0.00 -1.14 2.18
C ALA A 85 -0.80 -0.44 3.29
N ARG A 86 -0.53 -0.78 4.56
CA ARG A 86 -1.16 -0.14 5.72
C ARG A 86 -0.20 0.86 6.38
N PRO A 87 -0.69 1.98 6.92
CA PRO A 87 0.12 2.90 7.72
C PRO A 87 0.92 2.22 8.83
N VAL A 88 2.25 2.39 8.83
CA VAL A 88 3.14 1.78 9.84
C VAL A 88 2.99 2.50 11.18
N ARG A 89 2.11 1.97 12.04
CA ARG A 89 1.71 2.50 13.36
C ARG A 89 1.19 3.95 13.32
N ALA A 90 -0.01 4.16 13.89
CA ALA A 90 -0.65 5.48 13.98
C ALA A 90 0.15 6.57 14.73
N SER A 91 1.31 6.24 15.33
CA SER A 91 2.10 7.11 16.19
C SER A 91 3.30 7.79 15.51
N ARG A 92 3.61 7.45 14.24
CA ARG A 92 4.73 8.10 13.52
C ARG A 92 4.30 9.48 12.99
N PRO A 93 5.16 10.51 13.08
CA PRO A 93 4.86 11.81 12.47
C PRO A 93 4.66 11.68 10.97
N ALA A 94 3.85 12.57 10.39
CA ALA A 94 3.72 12.67 8.94
C ALA A 94 5.06 13.10 8.32
N GLU A 95 5.44 12.48 7.21
CA GLU A 95 6.68 12.80 6.48
C GLU A 95 6.53 14.04 5.60
N GLY A 96 5.30 14.40 5.25
CA GLY A 96 4.98 15.54 4.42
C GLY A 96 3.48 15.66 4.14
N PHE A 97 3.14 16.64 3.31
CA PHE A 97 1.77 16.86 2.83
C PHE A 97 1.72 16.67 1.32
N LEU A 98 0.79 15.85 0.86
CA LEU A 98 0.46 15.72 -0.55
C LEU A 98 -0.81 16.51 -0.86
N LEU A 99 -0.71 17.40 -1.85
CA LEU A 99 -1.84 18.07 -2.45
C LEU A 99 -2.27 17.30 -3.70
N THR A 100 -3.47 16.75 -3.66
CA THR A 100 -4.04 16.07 -4.81
C THR A 100 -5.38 16.69 -5.18
N SER A 101 -5.67 16.71 -6.47
CA SER A 101 -6.92 17.21 -7.02
C SER A 101 -7.65 16.03 -7.65
N MET A 102 -8.80 15.67 -7.11
CA MET A 102 -9.72 14.75 -7.76
C MET A 102 -10.36 15.50 -8.94
N ALA A 103 -9.87 15.25 -10.15
CA ALA A 103 -10.65 15.43 -11.35
C ALA A 103 -11.59 14.23 -11.50
N SER A 104 -12.73 14.38 -12.18
CA SER A 104 -13.77 13.37 -12.38
C SER A 104 -13.28 12.01 -12.92
N SER A 105 -12.04 11.93 -13.41
CA SER A 105 -11.38 10.75 -13.98
C SER A 105 -10.42 10.02 -13.03
N ILE A 106 -10.08 10.58 -11.86
CA ILE A 106 -9.10 9.98 -10.95
C ILE A 106 -9.82 9.09 -9.93
N ARG A 107 -9.67 7.77 -10.09
CA ARG A 107 -10.31 6.77 -9.25
C ARG A 107 -9.53 6.60 -7.94
N TRP A 108 -9.99 7.25 -6.89
CA TRP A 108 -9.46 7.07 -5.54
C TRP A 108 -10.09 5.85 -4.88
N ILE A 109 -9.25 5.00 -4.30
CA ILE A 109 -9.69 3.87 -3.47
C ILE A 109 -9.27 4.21 -2.05
N SER A 110 -10.19 4.87 -1.34
CA SER A 110 -10.05 5.06 0.10
C SER A 110 -10.30 3.70 0.76
N ALA A 111 -9.25 3.06 1.27
CA ALA A 111 -9.39 1.93 2.17
C ALA A 111 -9.81 2.47 3.54
N VAL A 112 -11.08 2.83 3.66
CA VAL A 112 -11.72 3.10 4.95
C VAL A 112 -12.03 1.74 5.56
N ASN A 113 -11.54 1.50 6.78
CA ASN A 113 -12.04 0.45 7.64
C ASN A 113 -12.95 1.09 8.69
#